data_AF-A0A2D9G8W0-F1
#
_entry.id   AF-A0A2D9G8W0-F1
#
_cell.length_a   1.000
_cell.length_b   1.000
_cell.length_c   1.000
_cell.angle_alpha   90.00
_cell.angle_beta   90.00
_cell.angle_gamma   90.00
#
_symmetry.space_group_name_H-M   'P 1'
#
loop_
_entity.id
_entity.type
_entity.pdbx_description
1 polymer ?
#
loop_
_entity_poly.entity_id
_entity_poly.type
_entity_poly.pdbx_seq_one_letter_code
_entity_poly.pdbx_strand_id
1 'polypeptide(L)'
;MKINTRIIIPLMICMLMFSNSISTQVLDELKEKEPQLVEARSTACSSDVCLSELMVNAQGSSETGTVDTSNWASAEWVEIYNSGPNTIDLTGWKLRDNMNRDMDLDTSRIVYPQGASDMNLQSGAYIIVARNGDGSSCGFCLSNNGATYTRSASL
;
A
#
# COMPACT_ATOMS: atom_id res chain seq x y z
N MET A 1 -61.80 -2.02 46.43
CA MET A 1 -61.21 -2.90 45.41
C MET A 1 -59.72 -3.07 45.73
N LYS A 2 -59.30 -4.21 46.29
CA LYS A 2 -57.92 -4.43 46.77
C LYS A 2 -57.01 -4.76 45.58
N ILE A 3 -56.09 -3.85 45.27
CA ILE A 3 -55.11 -4.02 44.20
C ILE A 3 -54.06 -5.03 44.66
N ASN A 4 -53.90 -6.14 43.93
CA ASN A 4 -53.04 -7.26 44.32
C ASN A 4 -51.60 -7.03 43.85
N THR A 5 -50.74 -6.56 44.77
CA THR A 5 -49.33 -6.20 44.52
C THR A 5 -48.45 -7.36 44.04
N ARG A 6 -48.89 -8.61 44.22
CA ARG A 6 -48.16 -9.81 43.75
C ARG A 6 -48.21 -10.00 42.22
N ILE A 7 -49.16 -9.37 41.53
CA ILE A 7 -49.32 -9.47 40.07
C ILE A 7 -48.70 -8.24 39.36
N ILE A 8 -48.54 -7.13 40.07
CA ILE A 8 -48.08 -5.86 39.49
C ILE A 8 -46.59 -5.87 39.15
N ILE A 9 -45.77 -6.47 40.00
CA ILE A 9 -44.31 -6.54 39.81
C ILE A 9 -43.92 -7.30 38.54
N PRO A 10 -44.46 -8.51 38.24
CA PRO A 10 -44.13 -9.19 36.99
C PRO A 10 -44.71 -8.50 35.74
N LEU A 11 -45.87 -7.83 35.84
CA LEU A 11 -46.47 -7.08 34.73
C LEU A 11 -45.66 -5.82 34.37
N MET A 12 -45.09 -5.14 35.37
CA MET A 12 -44.25 -3.97 35.15
C MET A 12 -42.87 -4.35 34.58
N ILE A 13 -42.31 -5.49 34.98
CA ILE A 13 -41.07 -6.04 34.40
C ILE A 13 -41.29 -6.45 32.94
N CYS A 14 -42.42 -7.09 32.60
CA CYS A 14 -42.76 -7.38 31.22
C CYS A 14 -42.88 -6.11 30.37
N MET A 15 -43.53 -5.05 30.90
CA MET A 15 -43.69 -3.78 30.17
C MET A 15 -42.36 -3.03 29.94
N LEU A 16 -41.37 -3.22 30.83
CA LEU A 16 -40.00 -2.69 30.68
C LEU A 16 -39.11 -3.52 29.74
N MET A 17 -39.47 -4.78 29.46
CA MET A 17 -38.74 -5.65 28.51
C MET A 17 -39.22 -5.49 27.06
N PHE A 18 -40.47 -5.03 26.85
CA PHE A 18 -41.02 -4.75 25.51
C PHE A 18 -40.63 -3.37 24.93
N SER A 19 -39.90 -2.54 25.69
CA SER A 19 -39.51 -1.19 25.26
C SER A 19 -38.09 -1.08 24.66
N ASN A 20 -37.34 -2.18 24.56
CA ASN A 20 -35.97 -2.19 24.03
C ASN A 20 -35.80 -2.96 22.72
N SER A 21 -36.78 -2.89 21.82
CA SER A 21 -36.67 -3.43 20.46
C SER A 21 -37.15 -2.43 19.42
N ILE A 22 -36.63 -1.20 19.45
CA ILE A 22 -36.48 -0.42 18.23
C ILE A 22 -35.01 -0.55 17.84
N SER A 23 -34.76 -1.52 16.98
CA SER A 23 -33.48 -1.69 16.30
C SER A 23 -33.16 -0.37 15.59
N THR A 24 -32.06 0.26 15.95
CA THR A 24 -31.51 1.47 15.33
C THR A 24 -30.97 1.21 13.91
N GLN A 25 -31.68 0.43 13.11
CA GLN A 25 -31.31 0.07 11.73
C GLN A 25 -31.61 1.19 10.71
N VAL A 26 -32.01 2.39 11.17
CA VAL A 26 -32.37 3.51 10.28
C VAL A 26 -31.42 4.72 10.43
N LEU A 27 -30.41 4.63 11.31
CA LEU A 27 -29.36 5.67 11.43
C LEU A 27 -27.96 5.19 11.05
N ASP A 28 -27.83 3.96 10.51
CA ASP A 28 -26.56 3.44 9.99
C ASP A 28 -26.30 3.80 8.51
N GLU A 29 -27.30 4.29 7.76
CA GLU A 29 -27.12 4.63 6.33
C GLU A 29 -26.50 6.01 6.06
N LEU A 30 -26.23 6.82 7.09
CA LEU A 30 -25.46 8.07 6.95
C LEU A 30 -24.15 8.03 7.73
N LYS A 31 -23.55 6.84 7.90
CA LYS A 31 -22.11 6.79 8.14
C LYS A 31 -21.42 7.12 6.82
N GLU A 32 -21.21 8.42 6.61
CA GLU A 32 -20.28 8.94 5.61
C GLU A 32 -19.06 8.02 5.61
N LYS A 33 -18.83 7.37 4.46
CA LYS A 33 -17.76 6.40 4.27
C LYS A 33 -16.45 7.14 4.50
N GLU A 34 -15.99 7.13 5.75
CA GLU A 34 -14.65 7.56 6.10
C GLU A 34 -13.71 6.81 5.13
N PRO A 35 -12.88 7.53 4.37
CA PRO A 35 -12.00 6.87 3.41
C PRO A 35 -11.23 5.82 4.17
N GLN A 36 -11.34 4.55 3.79
CA GLN A 36 -10.52 3.52 4.39
C GLN A 36 -9.08 3.89 4.08
N LEU A 37 -8.40 4.44 5.09
CA LEU A 37 -6.97 4.63 5.07
C LEU A 37 -6.39 3.23 4.89
N VAL A 38 -5.97 2.94 3.66
CA VAL A 38 -5.21 1.74 3.38
C VAL A 38 -3.83 2.00 3.94
N GLU A 39 -3.68 1.69 5.23
CA GLU A 39 -2.40 1.71 5.93
C GLU A 39 -1.38 0.92 5.09
N ALA A 40 -0.22 1.52 4.84
CA ALA A 40 0.90 0.82 4.26
C ALA A 40 1.30 -0.30 5.23
N ARG A 41 1.12 -1.56 4.83
CA ARG A 41 1.57 -2.71 5.60
C ARG A 41 2.93 -3.14 5.08
N SER A 42 4.00 -2.76 5.79
CA SER A 42 5.33 -3.34 5.54
C SER A 42 5.34 -4.78 6.04
N THR A 43 5.63 -5.72 5.14
CA THR A 43 5.88 -7.13 5.51
C THR A 43 7.38 -7.31 5.64
N ALA A 44 7.84 -7.97 6.71
CA ALA A 44 9.24 -8.34 6.82
C ALA A 44 9.65 -9.25 5.66
N CYS A 45 10.90 -9.12 5.20
CA CYS A 45 11.42 -9.90 4.09
C CYS A 45 11.29 -11.40 4.37
N SER A 46 10.57 -12.11 3.50
CA SER A 46 10.42 -13.58 3.58
C SER A 46 11.54 -14.33 2.87
N SER A 47 12.44 -13.60 2.21
CA SER A 47 13.54 -14.07 1.37
C SER A 47 14.69 -13.07 1.42
N ASP A 48 15.87 -13.47 0.92
CA ASP A 48 17.06 -12.61 0.91
C ASP A 48 16.77 -11.25 0.26
N VAL A 49 16.11 -11.21 -0.90
CA VAL A 49 15.67 -9.95 -1.54
C VAL A 49 14.19 -9.72 -1.29
N CYS A 50 13.85 -8.46 -1.00
CA CYS A 50 12.48 -8.00 -0.77
C CYS A 50 12.35 -6.53 -1.20
N LEU A 51 11.10 -6.10 -1.35
CA LEU A 51 10.77 -4.68 -1.47
C LEU A 51 10.53 -4.13 -0.07
N SER A 52 11.34 -3.18 0.36
CA SER A 52 11.27 -2.59 1.70
C SER A 52 10.42 -1.32 1.73
N GLU A 53 10.44 -0.54 0.64
CA GLU A 53 9.65 0.68 0.51
C GLU A 53 9.21 0.91 -0.94
N LEU A 54 8.09 1.61 -1.10
CA LEU A 54 7.57 2.02 -2.39
C LEU A 54 6.94 3.40 -2.26
N MET A 55 7.33 4.31 -3.15
CA MET A 55 6.68 5.60 -3.29
C MET A 55 5.77 5.59 -4.52
N VAL A 56 4.47 5.68 -4.26
CA VAL A 56 3.41 5.69 -5.28
C VAL A 56 2.92 7.12 -5.52
N ASN A 57 2.60 7.48 -6.76
CA ASN A 57 1.91 8.73 -7.09
C ASN A 57 2.58 9.96 -6.44
N ALA A 58 3.88 10.10 -6.61
CA ALA A 58 4.62 11.22 -6.05
C ALA A 58 4.30 12.51 -6.83
N GLN A 59 4.16 13.63 -6.14
CA GLN A 59 3.70 14.89 -6.74
C GLN A 59 4.59 15.36 -7.89
N GLY A 60 4.09 15.17 -9.12
CA GLY A 60 4.51 15.83 -10.33
C GLY A 60 3.28 16.04 -11.20
N SER A 61 3.24 17.08 -12.01
CA SER A 61 2.08 17.45 -12.83
C SER A 61 1.64 16.40 -13.87
N SER A 62 2.31 15.25 -13.95
CA SER A 62 1.94 14.08 -14.74
C SER A 62 2.58 12.81 -14.16
N GLU A 63 1.85 11.68 -14.18
CA GLU A 63 2.35 10.31 -13.95
C GLU A 63 3.53 9.93 -14.88
N THR A 64 3.81 10.77 -15.87
CA THR A 64 4.86 10.60 -16.88
C THR A 64 5.99 11.62 -16.72
N GLY A 65 6.23 12.16 -15.53
CA GLY A 65 7.38 13.05 -15.32
C GLY A 65 8.73 12.36 -15.58
N THR A 66 9.73 13.10 -16.07
CA THR A 66 11.11 12.60 -16.14
C THR A 66 11.67 12.42 -14.73
N VAL A 67 12.32 11.28 -14.46
CA VAL A 67 12.94 10.98 -13.17
C VAL A 67 14.40 10.59 -13.35
N ASP A 68 15.27 11.22 -12.56
CA ASP A 68 16.70 10.96 -12.49
C ASP A 68 17.23 11.13 -11.05
N THR A 69 18.56 11.01 -10.88
CA THR A 69 19.25 11.12 -9.59
C THR A 69 19.04 12.44 -8.83
N SER A 70 18.50 13.49 -9.46
CA SER A 70 18.28 14.82 -8.88
C SER A 70 16.85 15.07 -8.41
N ASN A 71 15.85 14.37 -8.95
CA ASN A 71 14.43 14.63 -8.67
C ASN A 71 13.62 13.38 -8.25
N TRP A 72 14.29 12.23 -8.11
CA TRP A 72 13.64 10.97 -7.74
C TRP A 72 12.89 10.98 -6.41
N ALA A 73 13.34 11.79 -5.43
CA ALA A 73 12.68 11.85 -4.12
C ALA A 73 11.24 12.37 -4.18
N SER A 74 10.91 13.14 -5.22
CA SER A 74 9.55 13.61 -5.53
C SER A 74 8.84 12.77 -6.58
N ALA A 75 9.43 11.66 -7.00
CA ALA A 75 8.91 10.77 -8.04
C ALA A 75 8.52 9.39 -7.51
N GLU A 76 8.03 8.52 -8.39
CA GLU A 76 7.76 7.12 -8.06
C GLU A 76 9.05 6.30 -8.06
N TRP A 77 9.22 5.51 -7.01
CA TRP A 77 10.39 4.65 -6.86
C TRP A 77 10.07 3.43 -6.00
N VAL A 78 10.94 2.43 -6.11
CA VAL A 78 10.91 1.20 -5.33
C VAL A 78 12.27 1.02 -4.66
N GLU A 79 12.26 0.75 -3.36
CA GLU A 79 13.44 0.33 -2.63
C GLU A 79 13.50 -1.20 -2.59
N ILE A 80 14.61 -1.74 -3.09
CA ILE A 80 14.91 -3.17 -3.09
C ILE A 80 15.99 -3.39 -2.03
N TYR A 81 15.68 -4.21 -1.03
CA TYR A 81 16.55 -4.50 0.10
C TYR A 81 17.02 -5.95 0.07
N ASN A 82 18.30 -6.16 0.38
CA ASN A 82 18.87 -7.47 0.59
C ASN A 82 19.05 -7.73 2.08
N SER A 83 18.10 -8.49 2.65
CA SER A 83 18.13 -8.99 4.02
C SER A 83 19.01 -10.22 4.23
N GLY A 84 19.50 -10.83 3.13
CA GLY A 84 20.34 -12.02 3.16
C GLY A 84 21.81 -11.73 3.49
N PRO A 85 22.62 -12.78 3.77
CA PRO A 85 24.02 -12.63 4.18
C PRO A 85 25.01 -12.44 3.02
N ASN A 86 24.57 -12.59 1.77
CA ASN A 86 25.43 -12.58 0.58
C ASN A 86 25.11 -11.42 -0.34
N THR A 87 26.07 -11.02 -1.19
CA THR A 87 25.78 -10.08 -2.30
C THR A 87 24.95 -10.79 -3.37
N ILE A 88 23.96 -10.10 -3.92
CA ILE A 88 23.05 -10.62 -4.94
C ILE A 88 23.16 -9.75 -6.19
N ASP A 89 23.39 -10.38 -7.33
CA ASP A 89 23.34 -9.71 -8.64
C ASP A 89 21.89 -9.70 -9.14
N LEU A 90 21.33 -8.50 -9.29
CA LEU A 90 19.97 -8.28 -9.77
C LEU A 90 19.90 -8.13 -11.31
N THR A 91 20.99 -8.39 -12.02
CA THR A 91 21.03 -8.32 -13.50
C THR A 91 19.95 -9.22 -14.11
N GLY A 92 19.12 -8.65 -14.97
CA GLY A 92 18.03 -9.36 -15.66
C GLY A 92 16.75 -9.53 -14.84
N TRP A 93 16.72 -9.06 -13.60
CA TRP A 93 15.49 -9.00 -12.80
C TRP A 93 14.57 -7.91 -13.33
N LYS A 94 13.29 -8.00 -12.99
CA LYS A 94 12.28 -7.03 -13.39
C LYS A 94 11.39 -6.68 -12.21
N LEU A 95 10.90 -5.46 -12.19
CA LEU A 95 9.74 -5.11 -11.38
C LEU A 95 8.50 -5.18 -12.26
N ARG A 96 7.49 -5.91 -11.81
CA ARG A 96 6.19 -6.01 -12.49
C ARG A 96 5.10 -5.35 -11.67
N ASP A 97 4.31 -4.49 -12.30
CA ASP A 97 3.14 -3.89 -11.64
C ASP A 97 1.88 -4.75 -11.76
N ASN A 98 0.78 -4.30 -11.14
CA ASN A 98 -0.51 -4.99 -11.14
C ASN A 98 -1.19 -5.05 -12.52
N MET A 99 -0.73 -4.27 -13.50
CA MET A 99 -1.20 -4.29 -14.89
C MET A 99 -0.32 -5.18 -15.79
N ASN A 100 0.60 -5.97 -15.21
CA ASN A 100 1.57 -6.81 -15.90
C ASN A 100 2.53 -6.03 -16.81
N ARG A 101 2.86 -4.79 -16.43
CA ARG A 101 3.89 -4.01 -17.11
C ARG A 101 5.21 -4.25 -16.40
N ASP A 102 6.23 -4.58 -17.20
CA ASP A 102 7.57 -4.90 -16.70
C ASP A 102 8.49 -3.68 -16.81
N MET A 103 9.30 -3.48 -15.78
CA MET A 103 10.47 -2.62 -15.80
C MET A 103 11.70 -3.49 -15.58
N ASP A 104 12.50 -3.66 -16.63
CA ASP A 104 13.81 -4.30 -16.52
C ASP A 104 14.71 -3.49 -15.57
N LEU A 105 15.41 -4.17 -14.66
CA LEU A 105 16.38 -3.54 -13.80
C LEU A 105 17.72 -3.42 -14.53
N ASP A 106 18.22 -2.18 -14.62
CA ASP A 106 19.58 -1.87 -15.04
C ASP A 106 20.08 -0.62 -14.32
N THR A 107 21.37 -0.33 -14.46
CA THR A 107 22.04 0.77 -13.78
C THR A 107 21.50 2.14 -14.15
N SER A 108 20.84 2.30 -15.31
CA SER A 108 20.23 3.56 -15.72
C SER A 108 19.01 3.95 -14.87
N ARG A 109 18.45 2.99 -14.13
CA ARG A 109 17.30 3.19 -13.23
C ARG A 109 17.68 3.36 -11.77
N ILE A 110 18.94 3.10 -11.42
CA ILE A 110 19.41 3.28 -10.03
C ILE A 110 19.56 4.77 -9.76
N VAL A 111 18.75 5.26 -8.83
CA VAL A 111 18.83 6.66 -8.35
C VAL A 111 19.60 6.76 -7.03
N TYR A 112 19.72 5.64 -6.31
CA TYR A 112 20.57 5.49 -5.15
C TYR A 112 21.10 4.04 -5.01
N PRO A 113 22.41 3.84 -4.75
CA PRO A 113 23.46 4.86 -4.66
C PRO A 113 23.76 5.50 -6.02
N GLN A 114 24.18 6.77 -6.01
CA GLN A 114 24.52 7.48 -7.24
C GLN A 114 25.78 6.89 -7.90
N GLY A 115 25.78 6.79 -9.22
CA GLY A 115 26.94 6.30 -9.98
C GLY A 115 27.13 4.79 -9.96
N ALA A 116 26.09 4.01 -9.64
CA ALA A 116 26.14 2.56 -9.70
C ALA A 116 26.57 2.06 -11.10
N SER A 117 27.59 1.21 -11.13
CA SER A 117 28.13 0.62 -12.36
C SER A 117 27.67 -0.80 -12.62
N ASP A 118 27.00 -1.43 -11.65
CA ASP A 118 26.46 -2.77 -11.72
C ASP A 118 25.14 -2.88 -10.92
N MET A 119 24.54 -4.07 -10.96
CA MET A 119 23.32 -4.42 -10.24
C MET A 119 23.60 -5.23 -8.96
N ASN A 120 24.80 -5.13 -8.40
CA ASN A 120 25.18 -5.89 -7.22
C ASN A 120 24.62 -5.25 -5.95
N LEU A 121 23.73 -5.98 -5.28
CA LEU A 121 23.13 -5.60 -4.02
C LEU A 121 23.81 -6.33 -2.87
N GLN A 122 24.66 -5.60 -2.13
CA GLN A 122 25.37 -6.15 -0.97
C GLN A 122 24.43 -6.60 0.14
N SER A 123 24.92 -7.50 1.01
CA SER A 123 24.20 -7.92 2.21
C SER A 123 23.88 -6.72 3.10
N GLY A 124 22.62 -6.60 3.54
CA GLY A 124 22.15 -5.49 4.36
C GLY A 124 22.06 -4.14 3.64
N ALA A 125 22.30 -4.10 2.33
CA ALA A 125 22.17 -2.89 1.52
C ALA A 125 20.82 -2.83 0.82
N TYR A 126 20.50 -1.63 0.33
CA TYR A 126 19.35 -1.39 -0.54
C TYR A 126 19.78 -0.61 -1.78
N ILE A 127 19.02 -0.77 -2.86
CA ILE A 127 19.03 0.13 -4.01
C ILE A 127 17.66 0.76 -4.17
N ILE A 128 17.65 2.01 -4.61
CA ILE A 128 16.43 2.70 -5.01
C ILE A 128 16.44 2.77 -6.52
N VAL A 129 15.40 2.21 -7.13
CA VAL A 129 15.17 2.28 -8.56
C VAL A 129 13.97 3.15 -8.84
N ALA A 130 14.13 4.06 -9.78
CA ALA A 130 13.04 4.89 -10.29
C ALA A 130 12.83 4.60 -11.77
N ARG A 131 11.66 4.95 -12.27
CA ARG A 131 11.42 4.89 -13.70
C ARG A 131 12.36 5.88 -14.41
N ASN A 132 13.24 5.40 -15.27
CA ASN A 132 14.05 6.27 -16.13
C ASN A 132 13.10 7.08 -17.04
N GLY A 133 12.87 8.34 -16.69
CA GLY A 133 11.71 9.07 -17.16
C GLY A 133 11.93 9.70 -18.53
N ASP A 134 11.72 8.94 -19.59
CA ASP A 134 11.64 9.48 -20.96
C ASP A 134 10.43 10.39 -21.20
N GLY A 135 9.57 10.53 -20.19
CA GLY A 135 8.34 11.30 -20.19
C GLY A 135 7.31 10.92 -21.26
N SER A 136 7.54 9.81 -21.96
CA SER A 136 6.86 9.50 -23.22
C SER A 136 5.69 8.51 -23.06
N SER A 137 5.73 7.65 -22.03
CA SER A 137 4.61 6.77 -21.68
C SER A 137 4.45 6.65 -20.16
N CYS A 138 3.66 5.72 -19.63
CA CYS A 138 3.70 5.35 -18.21
C CYS A 138 4.66 4.17 -17.95
N GLY A 139 4.86 3.26 -18.91
CA GLY A 139 5.71 2.08 -18.75
C GLY A 139 5.34 1.30 -17.48
N PHE A 140 6.11 1.50 -16.41
CA PHE A 140 5.82 1.08 -15.05
C PHE A 140 5.39 2.30 -14.22
N CYS A 141 4.11 2.39 -13.85
CA CYS A 141 3.58 3.44 -12.96
C CYS A 141 2.85 2.83 -11.78
N LEU A 142 3.15 3.34 -10.60
CA LEU A 142 2.64 2.87 -9.32
C LEU A 142 1.44 3.73 -8.89
N SER A 143 0.29 3.52 -9.55
CA SER A 143 -0.89 4.36 -9.28
C SER A 143 -1.51 4.13 -7.90
N ASN A 144 -2.05 5.20 -7.28
CA ASN A 144 -2.83 5.13 -6.04
C ASN A 144 -4.36 5.23 -6.25
N ASN A 145 -4.85 5.21 -7.50
CA ASN A 145 -6.22 5.53 -7.88
C ASN A 145 -7.26 4.41 -7.61
N GLY A 146 -7.14 3.69 -6.49
CA GLY A 146 -8.21 2.84 -5.96
C GLY A 146 -8.64 1.65 -6.82
N ALA A 147 -7.84 1.20 -7.79
CA ALA A 147 -8.08 -0.04 -8.51
C ALA A 147 -7.92 -1.25 -7.56
N THR A 148 -9.06 -1.70 -7.05
CA THR A 148 -9.42 -2.97 -6.42
C THR A 148 -8.32 -4.04 -6.41
N TYR A 149 -7.65 -4.16 -5.25
CA TYR A 149 -6.81 -5.27 -4.77
C TYR A 149 -5.62 -5.69 -5.64
N THR A 150 -4.49 -4.99 -5.51
CA THR A 150 -3.22 -5.52 -4.94
C THR A 150 -2.15 -4.48 -5.20
N ARG A 151 -1.54 -3.97 -4.13
CA ARG A 151 -0.36 -3.12 -4.19
C ARG A 151 0.83 -4.05 -4.26
N SER A 152 1.32 -4.35 -5.45
CA SER A 152 2.44 -5.26 -5.59
C SER A 152 3.30 -4.83 -6.76
N ALA A 153 4.53 -4.47 -6.46
CA ALA A 153 5.61 -4.88 -7.31
C ALA A 153 6.05 -6.28 -6.82
N SER A 154 6.31 -7.18 -7.74
CA SER A 154 6.99 -8.44 -7.44
C SER A 154 8.33 -8.45 -8.15
N LEU A 155 9.31 -9.07 -7.49
CA LEU A 155 10.60 -9.42 -8.07
C LEU A 155 10.47 -10.62 -9.00
#